data_AF-A0A373UT74-F1
#
_entry.id   AF-A0A373UT74-F1
#
_cell.length_a   1.000
_cell.length_b   1.000
_cell.length_c   1.000
_cell.angle_alpha   90.00
_cell.angle_beta   90.00
_cell.angle_gamma   90.00
#
_symmetry.space_group_name_H-M   'P 1'
#
loop_
_entity.id
_entity.type
_entity.pdbx_description
1 polymer ?
#
loop_
_entity_poly.entity_id
_entity_poly.type
_entity_poly.pdbx_seq_one_letter_code
_entity_poly.pdbx_strand_id
1 'polypeptide(L)' 'MLKFLLEKVVGTKYYYSYFPEGNRTAAGLVVIDYDNNLREVIKESEEDFENIYAIHALHGIKRGQTDGTVAWC' A
#
# COMPACT_ATOMS: atom_id res chain seq x y z
N MET A 1 -12.12 -2.08 -2.18
CA MET A 1 -11.21 -3.10 -1.65
C MET A 1 -9.96 -2.95 -2.49
N LEU A 2 -8.76 -3.03 -1.92
CA LEU A 2 -7.54 -2.95 -2.73
C LEU A 2 -6.77 -4.26 -2.68
N LYS A 3 -6.00 -4.52 -3.73
CA LYS A 3 -4.93 -5.52 -3.70
C LYS A 3 -3.61 -4.84 -3.41
N PHE A 4 -2.64 -5.57 -2.87
CA PHE A 4 -1.29 -5.07 -2.70
C PHE A 4 -0.25 -6.15 -3.03
N LEU A 5 0.96 -5.69 -3.32
CA LEU A 5 2.15 -6.51 -3.56
C LEU A 5 3.37 -5.80 -2.97
N LEU A 6 4.20 -6.54 -2.25
CA LEU A 6 5.50 -6.10 -1.76
C LEU A 6 6.48 -6.08 -2.93
N GLU A 7 6.96 -4.88 -3.26
CA GLU A 7 7.95 -4.67 -4.33
C GLU A 7 9.37 -4.97 -3.83
N LYS A 8 9.71 -4.42 -2.66
CA LYS A 8 11.03 -4.54 -2.06
C LYS A 8 11.04 -4.16 -0.59
N VAL A 9 12.09 -4.58 0.10
CA VAL A 9 12.43 -4.16 1.46
C VAL A 9 13.80 -3.49 1.42
N VAL A 10 13.91 -2.28 2.00
CA VAL A 10 15.17 -1.54 2.12
C VAL A 10 15.35 -1.15 3.59
N GLY A 11 16.24 -1.84 4.30
CA GLY A 11 16.35 -1.70 5.75
C GLY A 11 15.04 -2.11 6.44
N THR A 12 14.44 -1.19 7.19
CA THR A 12 13.14 -1.36 7.88
C THR A 12 11.94 -0.97 7.02
N LYS A 13 12.16 -0.41 5.83
CA LYS A 13 11.10 0.13 4.95
C LYS A 13 10.60 -0.92 3.97
N TYR A 14 9.29 -1.15 3.99
CA TYR A 14 8.58 -2.05 3.09
C TYR A 14 7.85 -1.22 2.04
N TYR A 15 8.18 -1.44 0.77
CA TYR A 15 7.58 -0.73 -0.36
C TYR A 15 6.48 -1.60 -0.95
N TYR A 16 5.23 -1.14 -0.88
CA TYR A 16 4.07 -1.86 -1.40
C TYR A 16 3.43 -1.11 -2.56
N SER A 17 3.29 -1.80 -3.68
CA SER A 17 2.34 -1.39 -4.71
C SER A 17 0.93 -1.72 -4.22
N TYR A 18 0.00 -0.77 -4.33
CA TYR A 18 -1.42 -0.99 -4.08
C TYR A 18 -2.23 -0.73 -5.35
N PHE A 19 -3.30 -1.51 -5.51
CA PHE A 19 -4.12 -1.56 -6.70
C PHE A 19 -5.59 -1.29 -6.31
N PRO A 20 -6.10 -0.07 -6.52
CA PRO A 20 -7.51 0.27 -6.30
C PRO A 20 -8.43 -0.70 -7.03
N GLU A 21 -9.39 -1.31 -6.32
CA GLU A 21 -10.29 -2.35 -6.85
C GLU A 21 -9.58 -3.51 -7.58
N GLY A 22 -8.30 -3.74 -7.28
CA GLY A 22 -7.46 -4.73 -7.93
C GLY A 22 -7.00 -4.35 -9.35
N ASN A 23 -7.19 -3.11 -9.78
CA ASN A 23 -6.73 -2.60 -11.06
C ASN A 23 -5.19 -2.48 -11.11
N ARG A 24 -4.56 -3.42 -11.82
CA ARG A 24 -3.09 -3.47 -11.93
C ARG A 24 -2.48 -2.40 -12.83
N THR A 25 -3.29 -1.71 -13.64
CA THR A 25 -2.76 -0.65 -14.53
C THR A 25 -2.66 0.70 -13.84
N ALA A 26 -3.36 0.89 -12.71
CA ALA A 26 -3.37 2.12 -11.92
C ALA A 26 -2.74 1.88 -10.54
N ALA A 27 -1.50 1.41 -10.50
CA ALA A 27 -0.81 1.15 -9.23
C ALA A 27 -0.33 2.45 -8.56
N GLY A 28 -0.65 2.59 -7.27
CA GLY A 28 0.01 3.52 -6.37
C GLY A 28 1.11 2.82 -5.57
N LEU A 29 1.95 3.59 -4.87
CA LEU A 29 3.09 3.10 -4.09
C LEU A 29 3.08 3.72 -2.70
N VAL A 30 3.14 2.88 -1.68
CA VAL A 30 3.31 3.29 -0.29
C VAL A 30 4.54 2.67 0.35
N VAL A 31 5.07 3.35 1.36
CA VAL A 31 6.11 2.86 2.25
C VAL A 31 5.57 2.71 3.65
N ILE A 32 5.85 1.56 4.26
CA ILE A 32 5.55 1.30 5.67
C ILE A 32 6.85 0.88 6.36
N ASP A 33 7.21 1.61 7.41
CA ASP A 33 8.24 1.25 8.37
C ASP A 33 7.57 0.90 9.69
N TYR A 34 7.38 -0.40 9.92
CA TYR A 34 6.72 -0.92 11.12
C TYR A 34 7.56 -0.69 12.39
N ASP A 35 8.88 -0.59 12.26
CA ASP A 35 9.79 -0.50 13.40
C ASP A 35 9.89 0.95 13.90
N ASN A 36 9.75 1.92 13.00
CA ASN A 36 9.75 3.36 13.32
C ASN A 36 8.36 4.02 13.29
N ASN A 37 7.29 3.23 13.09
CA ASN A 37 5.91 3.70 12.93
C ASN A 37 5.75 4.80 11.88
N LEU A 38 6.48 4.70 10.76
CA LEU A 38 6.40 5.62 9.64
C LEU A 38 5.57 5.03 8.50
N ARG A 39 4.68 5.83 7.93
CA ARG A 39 3.74 5.46 6.86
C ARG A 39 3.69 6.61 5.88
N GLU A 40 4.01 6.36 4.62
CA GLU A 40 4.19 7.40 3.61
C GLU A 40 3.64 6.98 2.27
N VAL A 41 2.98 7.91 1.57
CA VAL A 41 2.57 7.74 0.17
C VAL A 41 3.70 8.23 -0.72
N ILE A 42 4.28 7.33 -1.52
CA ILE A 42 5.38 7.66 -2.44
C ILE A 42 4.83 8.07 -3.80
N LYS A 43 3.75 7.42 -4.23
CA LYS A 43 3.05 7.72 -5.48
C LYS A 43 1.57 7.42 -5.30
N GLU A 44 0.71 8.39 -5.56
CA GLU A 44 -0.72 8.19 -5.62
C GLU A 44 -1.10 7.39 -6.89
N SER A 45 -2.10 6.53 -6.79
CA SER A 45 -2.74 5.95 -7.97
C SER A 45 -3.58 7.01 -8.69
N GLU A 46 -3.67 6.95 -10.02
CA GLU A 46 -4.57 7.82 -10.80
C GLU A 46 -6.05 7.55 -10.49
N GLU A 47 -6.37 6.39 -9.93
CA GLU A 47 -7.72 6.03 -9.47
C GLU A 47 -7.90 6.24 -7.96
N ASP A 48 -6.91 6.84 -7.29
CA ASP A 48 -7.01 7.17 -5.87
C ASP A 48 -7.77 8.47 -5.66
N PHE A 49 -9.07 8.36 -5.39
CA PHE A 49 -9.89 9.50 -5.03
C PHE A 49 -9.58 9.92 -3.58
N GLU A 50 -9.05 11.12 -3.40
CA GLU A 50 -8.75 11.71 -2.08
C GLU A 50 -7.86 10.83 -1.18
N ASN A 51 -6.92 10.07 -1.76
CA ASN A 51 -6.01 9.18 -1.04
C ASN A 51 -6.69 8.05 -0.24
N ILE A 52 -7.95 7.75 -0.51
CA ILE A 52 -8.72 6.75 0.22
C ILE A 52 -8.04 5.37 0.13
N TYR A 53 -7.56 4.96 -1.03
CA TYR A 53 -6.90 3.66 -1.20
C TYR A 53 -5.49 3.67 -0.59
N ALA A 54 -4.73 4.75 -0.77
CA ALA A 54 -3.44 4.92 -0.12
C ALA A 54 -3.57 4.77 1.41
N ILE A 55 -4.53 5.44 2.04
CA ILE A 55 -4.80 5.35 3.48
C ILE A 55 -5.14 3.90 3.87
N HIS A 56 -6.00 3.22 3.11
CA HIS A 56 -6.31 1.81 3.37
C HIS A 56 -5.07 0.92 3.24
N ALA A 57 -4.20 1.16 2.27
CA ALA A 57 -2.95 0.40 2.11
C ALA A 57 -2.02 0.68 3.30
N LEU A 58 -1.85 1.95 3.67
CA LEU A 58 -1.02 2.36 4.79
C LEU A 58 -1.44 1.66 6.07
N HIS A 59 -2.73 1.58 6.38
CA HIS A 59 -3.23 1.07 7.67
C HIS A 59 -3.66 -0.40 7.67
N GLY A 60 -4.02 -0.96 6.52
CA GLY A 60 -4.56 -2.31 6.39
C GLY A 60 -3.53 -3.41 6.14
N ILE A 61 -2.35 -3.06 5.61
CA ILE A 61 -1.27 -4.04 5.37
C ILE A 61 -0.53 -4.30 6.68
N LYS A 62 -0.34 -5.57 7.03
CA LYS A 62 0.38 -6.01 8.24
C LYS A 62 1.80 -6.45 7.90
N ARG A 63 2.71 -6.34 8.89
CA ARG A 63 4.11 -6.75 8.75
C ARG A 63 4.21 -8.21 8.28
N GLY A 64 5.08 -8.45 7.31
CA GLY A 64 5.36 -9.79 6.77
C GLY A 64 4.40 -10.26 5.68
N GLN A 65 3.34 -9.50 5.35
CA GLN A 65 2.52 -9.80 4.18
C GLN A 65 3.24 -9.39 2.92
N THR A 66 3.38 -10.30 1.96
CA THR A 66 4.02 -10.03 0.66
C THR A 66 3.01 -9.65 -0.42
N ASP A 67 1.77 -10.08 -0.28
CA ASP A 67 0.68 -9.78 -1.19
C ASP A 67 -0.65 -10.02 -0.46
N GLY A 68 -1.73 -9.53 -1.04
CA GLY A 68 -3.05 -9.81 -0.52
C GLY A 68 -4.07 -8.76 -0.89
N THR A 69 -5.06 -8.62 -0.01
CA THR A 69 -6.22 -7.76 -0.21
C THR A 69 -6.59 -7.08 1.10
N VAL A 70 -6.88 -5.79 1.04
CA VAL A 70 -7.42 -5.00 2.16
C VAL A 70 -8.87 -4.64 1.82
N ALA A 71 -9.80 -5.13 2.65
CA ALA A 71 -11.23 -4.83 2.53
C ALA A 71 -11.54 -3.42 3.05
N TRP A 72 -12.65 -2.85 2.57
CA TRP A 72 -13.22 -1.60 3.14
C TRP A 72 -13.71 -1.87 4.56
N CYS A 73 -13.46 -0.94 5.48
CA CYS A 73 -14.01 -0.95 6.84
C CYS A 73 -15.20 0.01 6.94
#